data_AF-X1UL99-F1
#
_entry.id   AF-X1UL99-F1
#
_cell.length_a   1.000
_cell.length_b   1.000
_cell.length_c   1.000
_cell.angle_alpha   90.00
_cell.angle_beta   90.00
_cell.angle_gamma   90.00
#
_symmetry.space_group_name_H-M   'P 1'
#
loop_
_entity.id
_entity.type
_entity.pdbx_description
1 polymer ?
#
loop_
_entity_poly.entity_id
_entity_poly.type
_entity_poly.pdbx_seq_one_letter_code
_entity_poly.pdbx_strand_id
1 'polypeptide(L)'
;HYLKILKFSFLLYQIHIILQNSSKIGDKISELVGQEKYQKYLPYFPVCSNCKRLYTAEATEYISDEKKVLYNCHDTEIGSKIVKGCNHNGEADITKDLGKLAWKVEFAAIWAAFDIRFEAYGKDIMDSVKVNDWVSDEILNYPHPHHVKYEMFLDKGGKKISKSLGNVITAQKWLEFGNAKSILLLLYKRITGARELGFEDIPALMNEYNE
;
A
#
# COMPACT_ATOMS: atom_id res chain seq x y z
N HIS A 1 13.46 -4.01 -1.13
CA HIS A 1 13.37 -4.63 -2.46
C HIS A 1 12.01 -4.44 -3.15
N TYR A 2 10.92 -4.13 -2.42
CA TYR A 2 9.57 -3.84 -2.97
C TYR A 2 9.33 -2.38 -3.42
N LEU A 3 10.37 -1.55 -3.47
CA LEU A 3 10.32 -0.16 -3.97
C LEU A 3 11.05 -0.06 -5.32
N LYS A 4 10.98 -1.10 -6.15
CA LYS A 4 11.15 -0.86 -7.58
C LYS A 4 9.88 -0.14 -7.99
N ILE A 5 9.99 1.17 -8.17
CA ILE A 5 9.02 2.01 -8.89
C ILE A 5 8.57 1.15 -10.08
N LEU A 6 7.32 0.67 -10.04
CA LEU A 6 6.70 0.07 -11.22
C LEU A 6 6.92 1.11 -12.33
N LYS A 7 7.49 0.71 -13.47
CA LYS A 7 7.57 1.63 -14.62
C LYS A 7 6.14 2.05 -14.92
N PHE A 8 5.82 3.30 -14.61
CA PHE A 8 4.45 3.82 -14.62
C PHE A 8 3.90 3.94 -16.05
N SER A 9 4.71 3.66 -17.07
CA SER A 9 4.27 3.50 -18.46
C SER A 9 3.07 2.56 -18.62
N PHE A 10 2.91 1.55 -17.77
CA PHE A 10 1.76 0.62 -17.83
C PHE A 10 0.50 1.13 -17.12
N LEU A 11 0.63 2.13 -16.23
CA LEU A 11 -0.48 2.65 -15.43
C LEU A 11 -0.98 4.01 -15.93
N LEU A 12 -0.43 4.55 -17.02
CA LEU A 12 -0.74 5.90 -17.52
C LEU A 12 -2.25 6.12 -17.69
N TYR A 13 -2.94 5.15 -18.27
CA TYR A 13 -4.39 5.22 -18.48
C TYR A 13 -5.13 5.32 -17.14
N GLN A 14 -4.80 4.46 -16.18
CA GLN A 14 -5.44 4.42 -14.86
C GLN A 14 -5.12 5.68 -14.06
N ILE A 15 -3.87 6.15 -14.07
CA ILE A 15 -3.48 7.41 -13.43
C ILE A 15 -4.28 8.57 -14.00
N HIS A 16 -4.41 8.64 -15.33
CA HIS A 16 -5.16 9.71 -15.99
C HIS A 16 -6.61 9.76 -15.50
N ILE A 17 -7.31 8.63 -15.53
CA ILE A 17 -8.72 8.54 -15.08
C ILE A 17 -8.87 8.86 -13.59
N ILE A 18 -7.96 8.35 -12.74
CA ILE A 18 -7.95 8.65 -11.30
C ILE A 18 -7.79 10.16 -11.05
N LEU A 19 -6.85 10.81 -11.74
CA LEU A 19 -6.59 12.24 -11.53
C LEU A 19 -7.74 13.13 -12.03
N GLN A 20 -8.41 12.75 -13.13
CA GLN A 20 -9.63 13.44 -13.60
C GLN A 20 -10.78 13.34 -12.61
N ASN A 21 -10.83 12.28 -11.81
CA ASN A 21 -11.88 12.04 -10.81
C ASN A 21 -11.44 12.34 -9.38
N SER A 22 -10.32 13.06 -9.21
CA SER A 22 -9.68 13.27 -7.90
C SER A 22 -10.60 13.87 -6.84
N SER A 23 -11.48 14.81 -7.19
CA SER A 23 -12.46 15.38 -6.25
C SER A 23 -13.44 14.32 -5.73
N LYS A 24 -14.09 13.54 -6.62
CA LYS A 24 -15.00 12.45 -6.25
C LYS A 24 -14.31 11.41 -5.37
N ILE A 25 -13.06 11.06 -5.72
CA ILE A 25 -12.23 10.14 -4.96
C ILE A 25 -11.92 10.71 -3.57
N GLY A 26 -11.51 11.98 -3.48
CA GLY A 26 -11.19 12.65 -2.21
C GLY A 26 -12.37 12.64 -1.25
N ASP A 27 -13.57 12.97 -1.73
CA ASP A 27 -14.79 12.95 -0.92
C ASP A 27 -15.12 11.54 -0.45
N LYS A 28 -14.99 10.54 -1.33
CA LYS A 28 -15.25 9.15 -0.95
C LYS A 28 -14.21 8.61 0.05
N ILE A 29 -12.95 8.99 -0.09
CA ILE A 29 -11.92 8.63 0.90
C ILE A 29 -12.27 9.23 2.26
N SER A 30 -12.70 10.50 2.29
CA SER A 30 -13.16 11.13 3.52
C SER A 30 -14.36 10.38 4.12
N GLU A 31 -15.36 10.04 3.32
CA GLU A 31 -16.55 9.28 3.76
C GLU A 31 -16.20 7.88 4.30
N LEU A 32 -15.33 7.14 3.60
CA LEU A 32 -15.07 5.73 3.92
C LEU A 32 -14.12 5.54 5.11
N VAL A 33 -13.14 6.44 5.27
CA VAL A 33 -12.03 6.26 6.23
C VAL A 33 -11.64 7.55 6.99
N GLY A 34 -12.39 8.65 6.84
CA GLY A 34 -12.17 9.90 7.57
C GLY A 34 -10.92 10.68 7.14
N GLN A 35 -10.33 10.37 5.98
CA GLN A 35 -9.10 11.02 5.53
C GLN A 35 -9.39 12.17 4.56
N GLU A 36 -9.37 13.39 5.08
CA GLU A 36 -9.73 14.61 4.33
C GLU A 36 -8.61 15.16 3.44
N LYS A 37 -7.35 14.71 3.61
CA LYS A 37 -6.21 15.30 2.88
C LYS A 37 -6.38 15.26 1.36
N TYR A 38 -7.06 14.24 0.82
CA TYR A 38 -7.27 14.10 -0.62
C TYR A 38 -8.42 14.95 -1.17
N GLN A 39 -9.12 15.70 -0.31
CA GLN A 39 -10.01 16.77 -0.75
C GLN A 39 -9.22 18.05 -1.09
N LYS A 40 -7.99 18.19 -0.58
CA LYS A 40 -7.09 19.32 -0.83
C LYS A 40 -6.00 19.00 -1.83
N TYR A 41 -5.55 17.75 -1.86
CA TYR A 41 -4.43 17.29 -2.68
C TYR A 41 -4.84 16.10 -3.55
N LEU A 42 -4.25 16.03 -4.73
CA LEU A 42 -4.44 14.90 -5.62
C LEU A 42 -3.83 13.63 -5.01
N PRO A 43 -4.40 12.43 -5.27
CA PRO A 43 -3.85 11.16 -4.79
C PRO A 43 -2.62 10.72 -5.62
N TYR A 44 -1.68 11.63 -5.85
CA TYR A 44 -0.46 11.43 -6.61
C TYR A 44 0.69 12.19 -5.92
N PHE A 45 1.86 11.56 -5.84
CA PHE A 45 3.08 12.07 -5.23
C PHE A 45 4.13 12.31 -6.33
N PRO A 46 4.32 13.56 -6.79
CA PRO A 46 5.36 13.92 -7.73
C PRO A 46 6.76 13.77 -7.15
N VAL A 47 7.75 13.50 -8.00
CA VAL A 47 9.15 13.70 -7.66
C VAL A 47 9.47 15.17 -7.88
N CYS A 48 9.86 15.89 -6.82
CA CYS A 48 10.25 17.29 -6.95
C CYS A 48 11.41 17.43 -7.96
N SER A 49 11.24 18.25 -9.00
CA SER A 49 12.23 18.49 -10.04
C SER A 49 13.50 19.15 -9.50
N ASN A 50 13.38 19.91 -8.41
CA ASN A 50 14.51 20.59 -7.75
C ASN A 50 15.25 19.67 -6.76
N CYS A 51 14.59 19.24 -5.68
CA CYS A 51 15.24 18.46 -4.61
C CYS A 51 15.17 16.93 -4.77
N LYS A 52 14.49 16.43 -5.81
CA LYS A 52 14.32 15.00 -6.13
C LYS A 52 13.62 14.16 -5.06
N ARG A 53 12.96 14.80 -4.09
CA ARG A 53 12.17 14.15 -3.04
C ARG A 53 10.74 13.93 -3.51
N LEU A 54 10.17 12.78 -3.13
CA LEU A 54 8.83 12.33 -3.53
C LEU A 54 7.73 12.76 -2.56
N TYR A 55 7.98 12.61 -1.26
CA TYR A 55 6.95 12.81 -0.22
C TYR A 55 6.82 14.26 0.27
N THR A 56 7.70 15.14 -0.19
CA THR A 56 7.66 16.57 0.14
C THR A 56 6.91 17.37 -0.91
N ALA A 57 6.58 16.78 -2.06
CA ALA A 57 5.85 17.42 -3.15
C ALA A 57 4.39 17.00 -3.09
N GLU A 58 3.51 17.92 -2.70
CA GLU A 58 2.06 17.67 -2.68
C GLU A 58 1.44 18.16 -3.98
N ALA A 59 0.77 17.26 -4.68
CA ALA A 59 0.06 17.53 -5.93
C ALA A 59 -1.23 18.32 -5.66
N THR A 60 -1.38 19.46 -6.32
CA THR A 60 -2.49 20.39 -6.09
C THR A 60 -3.49 20.43 -7.24
N GLU A 61 -3.01 20.29 -8.48
CA GLU A 61 -3.84 20.45 -9.68
C GLU A 61 -3.39 19.50 -10.79
N TYR A 62 -4.36 19.02 -11.58
CA TYR A 62 -4.10 18.16 -12.72
C TYR A 62 -4.54 18.83 -14.02
N ILE A 63 -3.56 19.16 -14.86
CA ILE A 63 -3.77 19.68 -16.21
C ILE A 63 -3.95 18.49 -17.15
N SER A 64 -5.22 18.10 -17.32
CA SER A 64 -5.64 16.88 -18.03
C SER A 64 -5.13 16.78 -19.48
N ASP A 65 -5.09 17.90 -20.20
CA ASP A 65 -4.71 17.96 -21.62
C ASP A 65 -3.20 17.82 -21.82
N GLU A 66 -2.41 18.29 -20.86
CA GLU A 66 -0.94 18.18 -20.87
C GLU A 66 -0.43 16.92 -20.17
N LYS A 67 -1.30 16.16 -19.49
CA LYS A 67 -0.92 15.05 -18.60
C LYS A 67 0.07 15.50 -17.52
N LYS A 68 -0.12 16.70 -16.97
CA LYS A 68 0.78 17.28 -15.96
C LYS A 68 0.08 17.51 -14.63
N VAL A 69 0.81 17.29 -13.55
CA VAL A 69 0.41 17.58 -12.19
C VAL A 69 1.22 18.76 -11.68
N LEU A 70 0.54 19.81 -11.22
CA LEU A 70 1.18 20.90 -10.49
C LEU A 70 1.36 20.50 -9.02
N TYR A 71 2.47 20.91 -8.42
CA TYR A 71 2.76 20.61 -7.02
C TYR A 71 3.55 21.71 -6.32
N ASN A 72 3.44 21.72 -4.99
CA ASN A 72 4.27 22.51 -4.11
C ASN A 72 5.15 21.59 -3.26
N CYS A 73 6.45 21.86 -3.22
CA CYS A 73 7.38 21.14 -2.36
C CYS A 73 7.60 21.84 -1.02
N HIS A 74 7.17 21.27 0.10
CA HIS A 74 7.32 21.84 1.44
C HIS A 74 7.70 20.79 2.49
N ASP A 75 7.88 21.24 3.74
CA ASP A 75 8.20 20.38 4.87
C ASP A 75 7.02 19.45 5.18
N THR A 76 7.24 18.14 5.16
CA THR A 76 6.19 17.15 5.42
C THR A 76 6.58 16.29 6.63
N GLU A 77 5.60 15.95 7.44
CA GLU A 77 5.76 15.00 8.54
C GLU A 77 5.49 13.57 8.06
N ILE A 78 6.46 12.67 8.27
CA ILE A 78 6.33 11.25 7.94
C ILE A 78 6.62 10.44 9.21
N GLY A 79 5.57 9.88 9.80
CA GLY A 79 5.66 9.26 11.12
C GLY A 79 5.95 10.33 12.18
N SER A 80 7.07 10.22 12.88
CA SER A 80 7.53 11.21 13.86
C SER A 80 8.68 12.09 13.35
N LYS A 81 8.98 12.04 12.05
CA LYS A 81 10.11 12.76 11.44
C LYS A 81 9.63 13.83 10.49
N ILE A 82 10.18 15.03 10.62
CA ILE A 82 10.02 16.10 9.64
C ILE A 82 11.03 15.88 8.51
N VAL A 83 10.52 15.78 7.29
CA VAL A 83 11.33 15.77 6.07
C VAL A 83 11.25 17.17 5.46
N LYS A 84 12.40 17.86 5.40
CA LYS A 84 12.45 19.22 4.87
C LYS A 84 12.08 19.26 3.38
N GLY A 85 11.27 20.22 2.97
CA GLY A 85 11.02 20.53 1.57
C GLY A 85 12.08 21.48 1.00
N CYS A 86 11.83 21.99 -0.21
CA CYS A 86 12.67 23.02 -0.84
C CYS A 86 11.91 24.27 -1.29
N ASN A 87 10.61 24.38 -0.93
CA ASN A 87 9.69 25.46 -1.29
C ASN A 87 9.51 25.66 -2.80
N HIS A 88 9.90 24.68 -3.62
CA HIS A 88 9.79 24.74 -5.07
C HIS A 88 8.35 24.41 -5.51
N ASN A 89 7.78 25.28 -6.35
CA ASN A 89 6.59 24.96 -7.13
C ASN A 89 7.02 24.41 -8.49
N GLY A 90 6.45 23.28 -8.91
CA GLY A 90 6.81 22.65 -10.16
C GLY A 90 5.68 21.85 -10.78
N GLU A 91 5.99 21.24 -11.91
CA GLU A 91 5.10 20.35 -12.64
C GLU A 91 5.74 18.96 -12.79
N ALA A 92 4.90 17.93 -12.84
CA ALA A 92 5.30 16.55 -13.10
C ALA A 92 4.42 15.95 -14.20
N ASP A 93 5.06 15.52 -15.27
CA ASP A 93 4.43 14.83 -16.39
C ASP A 93 4.22 13.35 -16.04
N ILE A 94 2.97 12.91 -15.98
CA ILE A 94 2.63 11.53 -15.59
C ILE A 94 3.05 10.49 -16.65
N THR A 95 3.40 10.93 -17.87
CA THR A 95 3.90 10.04 -18.95
C THR A 95 5.39 9.71 -18.81
N LYS A 96 6.10 10.41 -17.90
CA LYS A 96 7.56 10.33 -17.73
C LYS A 96 7.99 9.67 -16.42
N ASP A 97 7.09 8.95 -15.76
CA ASP A 97 7.34 8.29 -14.47
C ASP A 97 7.87 9.26 -13.38
N LEU A 98 7.44 10.53 -13.42
CA LEU A 98 7.89 11.61 -12.51
C LEU A 98 7.10 11.67 -11.19
N GLY A 99 6.60 10.53 -10.72
CA GLY A 99 5.82 10.43 -9.50
C GLY A 99 5.18 9.07 -9.33
N LYS A 100 4.28 8.95 -8.36
CA LYS A 100 3.50 7.74 -8.11
C LYS A 100 2.12 8.02 -7.55
N LEU A 101 1.18 7.10 -7.74
CA LEU A 101 -0.11 7.17 -7.05
C LEU A 101 0.05 6.99 -5.53
N ALA A 102 -0.90 7.53 -4.78
CA ALA A 102 -1.03 7.20 -3.39
C ALA A 102 -1.57 5.78 -3.19
N TRP A 103 -1.15 5.08 -2.13
CA TRP A 103 -1.62 3.73 -1.81
C TRP A 103 -3.14 3.57 -1.68
N LYS A 104 -3.86 4.67 -1.42
CA LYS A 104 -5.33 4.67 -1.39
C LYS A 104 -5.97 4.44 -2.77
N VAL A 105 -5.24 4.61 -3.86
CA VAL A 105 -5.74 4.43 -5.23
C VAL A 105 -4.80 3.60 -6.12
N GLU A 106 -3.57 3.32 -5.66
CA GLU A 106 -2.55 2.61 -6.43
C GLU A 106 -2.95 1.16 -6.72
N PHE A 107 -3.57 0.46 -5.77
CA PHE A 107 -3.97 -0.94 -6.00
C PHE A 107 -5.05 -1.05 -7.06
N ALA A 108 -6.05 -0.17 -7.04
CA ALA A 108 -7.08 -0.12 -8.09
C ALA A 108 -6.46 0.02 -9.49
N ALA A 109 -5.48 0.92 -9.63
CA ALA A 109 -4.76 1.10 -10.88
C ALA A 109 -4.00 -0.15 -11.30
N ILE A 110 -3.30 -0.81 -10.38
CA ILE A 110 -2.57 -2.06 -10.64
C ILE A 110 -3.52 -3.20 -10.99
N TRP A 111 -4.64 -3.36 -10.27
CA TRP A 111 -5.61 -4.42 -10.53
C TRP A 111 -6.19 -4.33 -11.94
N ALA A 112 -6.61 -3.12 -12.34
CA ALA A 112 -7.14 -2.87 -13.67
C ALA A 112 -6.08 -3.04 -14.78
N ALA A 113 -4.83 -2.62 -14.53
CA ALA A 113 -3.78 -2.69 -15.54
C ALA A 113 -3.25 -4.11 -15.79
N PHE A 114 -3.24 -4.96 -14.74
CA PHE A 114 -2.67 -6.32 -14.81
C PHE A 114 -3.71 -7.43 -14.80
N ASP A 115 -5.00 -7.10 -14.96
CA ASP A 115 -6.09 -8.07 -14.95
C ASP A 115 -6.11 -8.94 -13.68
N ILE A 116 -5.83 -8.32 -12.52
CA ILE A 116 -5.78 -9.05 -11.24
C ILE A 116 -7.20 -9.41 -10.83
N ARG A 117 -7.45 -10.72 -10.64
CA ARG A 117 -8.76 -11.27 -10.26
C ARG A 117 -8.80 -11.80 -8.82
N PHE A 118 -7.65 -11.92 -8.17
CA PHE A 118 -7.55 -12.35 -6.78
C PHE A 118 -6.39 -11.63 -6.07
N GLU A 119 -6.63 -11.13 -4.86
CA GLU A 119 -5.60 -10.51 -4.01
C GLU A 119 -5.87 -10.83 -2.53
N ALA A 120 -4.94 -11.50 -1.86
CA ALA A 120 -5.01 -11.72 -0.42
C ALA A 120 -4.39 -10.53 0.33
N TYR A 121 -5.00 -10.09 1.43
CA TYR A 121 -4.51 -8.93 2.18
C TYR A 121 -4.58 -9.11 3.70
N GLY A 122 -3.69 -8.43 4.40
CA GLY A 122 -3.65 -8.42 5.86
C GLY A 122 -4.67 -7.45 6.45
N LYS A 123 -5.25 -7.80 7.61
CA LYS A 123 -6.22 -6.95 8.31
C LYS A 123 -5.78 -5.49 8.51
N ASP A 124 -4.48 -5.24 8.62
CA ASP A 124 -3.89 -3.93 8.85
C ASP A 124 -4.07 -2.94 7.68
N ILE A 125 -4.36 -3.43 6.47
CA ILE A 125 -4.58 -2.59 5.29
C ILE A 125 -6.03 -2.57 4.80
N MET A 126 -6.97 -3.11 5.58
CA MET A 126 -8.38 -3.25 5.20
C MET A 126 -9.01 -1.93 4.74
N ASP A 127 -8.74 -0.83 5.44
CA ASP A 127 -9.24 0.51 5.09
C ASP A 127 -8.65 1.02 3.77
N SER A 128 -7.46 0.57 3.39
CA SER A 128 -6.87 0.90 2.09
C SER A 128 -7.51 0.07 0.98
N VAL A 129 -7.73 -1.23 1.23
CA VAL A 129 -8.39 -2.14 0.27
C VAL A 129 -9.81 -1.66 -0.02
N LYS A 130 -10.61 -1.36 1.00
CA LYS A 130 -11.98 -0.85 0.85
C LYS A 130 -12.09 0.39 -0.06
N VAL A 131 -11.13 1.31 0.02
CA VAL A 131 -11.07 2.48 -0.85
C VAL A 131 -10.71 2.06 -2.28
N ASN A 132 -9.69 1.21 -2.45
CA ASN A 132 -9.27 0.74 -3.77
C ASN A 132 -10.35 -0.08 -4.47
N ASP A 133 -11.13 -0.90 -3.75
CA ASP A 133 -12.27 -1.65 -4.31
C ASP A 133 -13.25 -0.69 -4.96
N TRP A 134 -13.63 0.35 -4.22
CA TRP A 134 -14.51 1.39 -4.72
C TRP A 134 -13.92 2.16 -5.91
N VAL A 135 -12.63 2.53 -5.87
CA VAL A 135 -11.97 3.20 -7.00
C VAL A 135 -11.94 2.29 -8.23
N SER A 136 -11.66 1.00 -8.04
CA SER A 136 -11.63 0.01 -9.12
C SER A 136 -12.99 -0.07 -9.81
N ASP A 137 -14.06 -0.26 -9.04
CA ASP A 137 -15.41 -0.45 -9.55
C ASP A 137 -15.97 0.85 -10.14
N GLU A 138 -15.86 1.97 -9.41
CA GLU A 138 -16.64 3.19 -9.68
C GLU A 138 -15.88 4.26 -10.48
N ILE A 139 -14.56 4.17 -10.53
CA ILE A 139 -13.71 5.14 -11.26
C ILE A 139 -13.05 4.48 -12.47
N LEU A 140 -12.50 3.29 -12.29
CA LEU A 140 -11.80 2.57 -13.37
C LEU A 140 -12.73 1.64 -14.16
N ASN A 141 -13.97 1.43 -13.71
CA ASN A 141 -14.93 0.50 -14.30
C ASN A 141 -14.33 -0.90 -14.50
N TYR A 142 -13.56 -1.36 -13.51
CA TYR A 142 -12.92 -2.66 -13.48
C TYR A 142 -13.33 -3.38 -12.19
N PRO A 143 -13.95 -4.57 -12.26
CA PRO A 143 -14.35 -5.31 -11.06
C PRO A 143 -13.15 -5.57 -10.17
N HIS A 144 -13.22 -5.12 -8.92
CA HIS A 144 -12.17 -5.37 -7.94
C HIS A 144 -11.92 -6.89 -7.76
N PRO A 145 -10.70 -7.29 -7.37
CA PRO A 145 -10.37 -8.71 -7.20
C PRO A 145 -11.20 -9.40 -6.11
N HIS A 146 -11.36 -10.72 -6.22
CA HIS A 146 -11.78 -11.49 -5.06
C HIS A 146 -10.70 -11.44 -3.97
N HIS A 147 -11.13 -11.24 -2.73
CA HIS A 147 -10.21 -11.10 -1.62
C HIS A 147 -10.26 -12.24 -0.61
N VAL A 148 -9.10 -12.57 -0.07
CA VAL A 148 -8.97 -13.32 1.17
C VAL A 148 -8.24 -12.47 2.20
N LYS A 149 -8.93 -12.16 3.28
CA LYS A 149 -8.37 -11.43 4.42
C LYS A 149 -7.71 -12.41 5.38
N TYR A 150 -6.40 -12.26 5.60
CA TYR A 150 -5.68 -12.99 6.64
C TYR A 150 -5.52 -12.17 7.92
N GLU A 151 -5.56 -12.86 9.06
CA GLU A 151 -5.38 -12.27 10.39
C GLU A 151 -3.91 -12.19 10.80
N MET A 152 -3.66 -11.51 11.92
CA MET A 152 -2.32 -11.26 12.42
C MET A 152 -1.77 -12.42 13.26
N PHE A 153 -0.44 -12.61 13.21
CA PHE A 153 0.27 -13.34 14.25
C PHE A 153 0.51 -12.43 15.46
N LEU A 154 0.23 -12.99 16.64
CA LEU A 154 0.47 -12.36 17.94
C LEU A 154 1.64 -13.06 18.62
N ASP A 155 2.30 -12.38 19.55
CA ASP A 155 3.21 -13.05 20.46
C ASP A 155 2.43 -13.89 21.49
N LYS A 156 3.15 -14.67 22.29
CA LYS A 156 2.58 -15.51 23.36
C LYS A 156 1.90 -14.74 24.49
N GLY A 157 2.03 -13.42 24.53
CA GLY A 157 1.28 -12.55 25.43
C GLY A 157 0.01 -11.97 24.80
N GLY A 158 -0.37 -12.44 23.61
CA GLY A 158 -1.50 -11.92 22.84
C GLY A 158 -1.26 -10.52 22.25
N LYS A 159 -0.01 -10.03 22.26
CA LYS A 159 0.33 -8.69 21.76
C LYS A 159 0.77 -8.75 20.31
N LYS A 160 0.64 -7.62 19.62
CA LYS A 160 1.13 -7.47 18.24
C LYS A 160 2.65 -7.68 18.20
N ILE A 161 3.09 -8.53 17.29
CA ILE A 161 4.52 -8.70 16.96
C ILE A 161 5.05 -7.39 16.37
N SER A 162 6.14 -6.85 16.94
CA SER A 162 6.75 -5.62 16.47
C SER A 162 8.26 -5.58 16.69
N LYS A 163 8.98 -4.93 15.77
CA LYS A 163 10.43 -4.81 15.85
C LYS A 163 10.92 -3.99 17.04
N SER A 164 10.17 -2.95 17.43
CA SER A 164 10.50 -2.11 18.58
C SER A 164 10.37 -2.83 19.91
N LEU A 165 9.51 -3.83 20.01
CA LEU A 165 9.34 -4.66 21.22
C LEU A 165 10.29 -5.85 21.27
N GLY A 166 11.10 -6.08 20.22
CA GLY A 166 12.06 -7.18 20.16
C GLY A 166 11.42 -8.58 20.01
N ASN A 167 10.10 -8.68 19.93
CA ASN A 167 9.34 -9.94 19.87
C ASN A 167 9.12 -10.44 18.42
N VAL A 168 10.03 -10.14 17.50
CA VAL A 168 9.86 -10.44 16.06
C VAL A 168 10.17 -11.89 15.74
N ILE A 169 9.19 -12.57 15.15
CA ILE A 169 9.37 -13.87 14.50
C ILE A 169 9.56 -13.61 13.01
N THR A 170 10.77 -13.84 12.51
CA THR A 170 11.08 -13.76 11.08
C THR A 170 11.18 -15.17 10.49
N ALA A 171 10.86 -15.32 9.20
CA ALA A 171 11.07 -16.58 8.49
C ALA A 171 12.55 -17.03 8.59
N GLN A 172 13.50 -16.11 8.51
CA GLN A 172 14.93 -16.42 8.66
C GLN A 172 15.23 -17.01 10.04
N LYS A 173 14.70 -16.42 11.11
CA LYS A 173 14.90 -16.93 12.48
C LYS A 173 14.18 -18.25 12.70
N TRP A 174 13.00 -18.44 12.10
CA TRP A 174 12.26 -19.70 12.11
C TRP A 174 13.07 -20.85 11.50
N LEU A 175 13.75 -20.58 10.38
CA LEU A 175 14.56 -21.57 9.68
C LEU A 175 15.82 -22.01 10.44
N GLU A 176 16.19 -21.35 11.54
CA GLU A 176 17.23 -21.85 12.46
C GLU A 176 16.74 -23.04 13.29
N PHE A 177 15.42 -23.17 13.50
CA PHE A 177 14.81 -24.19 14.38
C PHE A 177 13.86 -25.15 13.65
N GLY A 178 13.42 -24.81 12.43
CA GLY A 178 12.50 -25.60 11.62
C GLY A 178 12.79 -25.49 10.14
N ASN A 179 11.94 -26.09 9.30
CA ASN A 179 12.09 -26.05 7.85
C ASN A 179 11.00 -25.18 7.19
N ALA A 180 11.13 -24.94 5.88
CA ALA A 180 10.13 -24.18 5.13
C ALA A 180 8.73 -24.82 5.15
N LYS A 181 8.65 -26.15 5.27
CA LYS A 181 7.38 -26.88 5.28
C LYS A 181 6.55 -26.58 6.53
N SER A 182 7.17 -26.41 7.70
CA SER A 182 6.43 -25.99 8.91
C SER A 182 5.93 -24.55 8.86
N ILE A 183 6.64 -23.65 8.17
CA ILE A 183 6.15 -22.29 7.88
C ILE A 183 4.93 -22.36 6.96
N LEU A 184 5.00 -23.15 5.88
CA LEU A 184 3.87 -23.32 4.96
C LEU A 184 2.67 -23.94 5.67
N LEU A 185 2.88 -24.95 6.51
CA LEU A 185 1.82 -25.54 7.33
C LEU A 185 1.19 -24.47 8.23
N LEU A 186 1.99 -23.66 8.94
CA LEU A 186 1.50 -22.56 9.75
C LEU A 186 0.60 -21.59 8.96
N LEU A 187 1.03 -21.21 7.75
CA LEU A 187 0.32 -20.25 6.89
C LEU A 187 -0.97 -20.82 6.28
N TYR A 188 -0.96 -22.10 5.89
CA TYR A 188 -2.10 -22.73 5.22
C TYR A 188 -3.10 -23.36 6.19
N LYS A 189 -2.68 -23.73 7.40
CA LYS A 189 -3.55 -24.40 8.38
C LYS A 189 -4.73 -23.54 8.81
N ARG A 190 -4.54 -22.22 8.94
CA ARG A 190 -5.61 -21.31 9.32
C ARG A 190 -5.35 -19.90 8.82
N ILE A 191 -6.18 -19.45 7.88
CA ILE A 191 -6.11 -18.09 7.34
C ILE A 191 -6.93 -17.08 8.18
N THR A 192 -7.90 -17.58 8.95
CA THR A 192 -8.80 -16.76 9.79
C THR A 192 -8.44 -16.86 11.27
N GLY A 193 -8.70 -15.77 12.00
CA GLY A 193 -8.42 -15.66 13.44
C GLY A 193 -6.95 -15.33 13.73
N ALA A 194 -6.73 -14.39 14.65
CA ALA A 194 -5.38 -14.09 15.10
C ALA A 194 -4.79 -15.31 15.83
N ARG A 195 -3.48 -15.53 15.66
CA ARG A 195 -2.81 -16.71 16.21
C ARG A 195 -1.57 -16.30 16.99
N GLU A 196 -1.51 -16.73 18.24
CA GLU A 196 -0.29 -16.61 19.03
C GLU A 196 0.77 -17.59 18.51
N LEU A 197 2.00 -17.10 18.41
CA LEU A 197 3.11 -17.82 17.83
C LEU A 197 4.38 -17.56 18.62
N GLY A 198 5.16 -18.61 18.85
CA GLY A 198 6.50 -18.57 19.44
C GLY A 198 7.45 -19.58 18.76
N PHE A 199 8.74 -19.48 19.04
CA PHE A 199 9.75 -20.42 18.51
C PHE A 199 9.57 -21.82 19.10
N GLU A 200 8.99 -21.92 20.30
CA GLU A 200 8.61 -23.16 20.97
C GLU A 200 7.49 -23.93 20.26
N ASP A 201 6.72 -23.30 19.37
CA ASP A 201 5.67 -23.98 18.58
C ASP A 201 6.24 -24.73 17.37
N ILE A 202 7.49 -24.42 16.98
CA ILE A 202 8.12 -24.97 15.77
C ILE A 202 8.23 -26.50 15.80
N PRO A 203 8.70 -27.15 16.89
CA PRO A 203 8.78 -28.61 16.94
C PRO A 203 7.42 -29.28 16.76
N ALA A 204 6.35 -28.74 17.34
CA ALA A 204 5.00 -29.29 17.20
C ALA A 204 4.51 -29.20 15.74
N LEU A 205 4.73 -28.05 15.08
CA LEU A 205 4.38 -27.87 13.66
C LEU A 205 5.21 -28.77 12.73
N MET A 206 6.47 -29.02 13.08
CA MET A 206 7.33 -29.95 12.35
C MET A 206 6.85 -31.39 12.49
N ASN A 207 6.45 -31.82 13.69
CA ASN A 207 5.90 -33.15 13.92
C ASN A 207 4.59 -33.34 13.17
N GLU A 208 3.66 -32.40 13.27
CA GLU A 208 2.38 -32.43 12.56
C GLU A 208 2.55 -32.52 11.04
N TYR A 209 3.58 -31.88 10.47
CA TYR A 209 3.86 -31.99 9.05
C TYR A 209 4.39 -33.38 8.63
N ASN A 210 5.08 -34.07 9.52
CA ASN A 210 5.72 -35.36 9.25
C ASN A 210 4.80 -36.57 9.51
N GLU A 211 3.61 -36.35 10.10
CA GLU A 211 2.52 -37.33 10.20
C GLU A 211 1.73 -37.42 8.87
#